data_AF-A0A970IJ65-F1
#
_entry.id   AF-A0A970IJ65-F1
#
_cell.length_a   1.000
_cell.length_b   1.000
_cell.length_c   1.000
_cell.angle_alpha   90.00
_cell.angle_beta   90.00
_cell.angle_gamma   90.00
#
_symmetry.space_group_name_H-M   'P 1'
#
loop_
_entity.id
_entity.type
_entity.pdbx_description
1 polymer ?
#
loop_
_entity_poly.entity_id
_entity_poly.type
_entity_poly.pdbx_seq_one_letter_code
_entity_poly.pdbx_strand_id
1 'polypeptide(L)' 'PQARRPDPDRRSGLHHHPVAVARMLADHGFPLDVQIAGMLHDLLEDTDATVEEIAQLGGEQVAEAVRC' A
#
# COMPACT_ATOMS: atom_id res chain seq x y z
N PRO A 1 -21.02 12.77 4.95
CA PRO A 1 -20.23 12.05 3.92
C PRO A 1 -18.95 12.84 3.59
N GLN A 2 -17.83 12.46 4.21
CA GLN A 2 -16.55 13.07 3.88
C GLN A 2 -16.11 12.55 2.51
N ALA A 3 -16.27 13.37 1.47
CA ALA A 3 -15.67 13.09 0.18
C ALA A 3 -14.15 13.04 0.39
N ARG A 4 -13.56 11.85 0.18
CA ARG A 4 -12.11 11.62 0.22
C ARG A 4 -11.48 12.63 -0.75
N ARG A 5 -10.78 13.63 -0.22
CA ARG A 5 -10.05 14.57 -1.07
C ARG A 5 -9.00 13.75 -1.82
N PRO A 6 -8.87 13.91 -3.15
CA PRO A 6 -7.83 13.21 -3.88
C PRO A 6 -6.50 13.63 -3.28
N ASP A 7 -5.69 12.63 -2.90
CA ASP A 7 -4.37 12.85 -2.33
C ASP A 7 -3.55 13.69 -3.34
N PRO A 8 -3.04 14.87 -2.95
CA PRO A 8 -2.25 15.71 -3.85
C PRO A 8 -1.03 14.98 -4.42
N ASP A 9 -0.56 13.91 -3.78
CA ASP A 9 0.65 13.16 -4.16
C ASP A 9 0.39 12.07 -5.22
N ARG A 10 -0.87 11.84 -5.61
CA ARG A 10 -1.25 10.85 -6.63
C ARG A 10 -0.66 11.13 -8.03
N ARG A 11 -0.08 12.32 -8.24
CA ARG A 11 0.58 12.74 -9.48
C ARG A 11 2.10 12.52 -9.50
N SER A 12 2.72 12.21 -8.37
CA SER A 12 4.18 12.20 -8.22
C SER A 12 4.85 10.85 -8.52
N GLY A 13 4.06 9.78 -8.72
CA GLY A 13 4.52 8.50 -9.22
C GLY A 13 4.46 7.37 -8.21
N LEU A 14 4.05 6.19 -8.70
CA LEU A 14 3.93 4.90 -8.01
C LEU A 14 5.14 4.52 -7.14
N HIS A 15 6.32 5.11 -7.35
CA HIS A 15 7.52 4.79 -6.59
C HIS A 15 7.73 5.66 -5.34
N HIS A 16 7.29 6.92 -5.37
CA HIS A 16 7.57 7.85 -4.27
C HIS A 16 6.55 7.73 -3.14
N HIS A 17 5.28 7.59 -3.51
CA HIS A 17 4.18 7.51 -2.55
C HIS A 17 4.24 6.25 -1.66
N PRO A 18 4.33 5.02 -2.19
CA PRO A 18 4.33 3.84 -1.33
C PRO A 18 5.57 3.71 -0.44
N VAL A 19 6.72 4.20 -0.92
CA VAL A 19 7.95 4.27 -0.10
C VAL A 19 7.79 5.27 1.04
N ALA A 20 7.18 6.44 0.80
CA ALA A 20 6.91 7.41 1.84
C ALA A 20 5.92 6.88 2.90
N VAL A 21 4.87 6.18 2.47
CA VAL A 21 3.91 5.51 3.37
C VAL A 21 4.59 4.44 4.21
N ALA A 22 5.36 3.53 3.60
CA ALA A 22 6.08 2.48 4.32
C ALA A 22 7.08 3.06 5.33
N ARG A 23 7.81 4.12 4.95
CA ARG A 23 8.73 4.85 5.84
C ARG A 23 7.98 5.45 7.03
N MET A 24 6.84 6.09 6.79
CA MET A 24 6.00 6.66 7.85
C MET A 24 5.53 5.59 8.82
N LEU A 25 5.08 4.43 8.33
CA LEU A 25 4.66 3.31 9.17
C LEU A 25 5.82 2.75 10.00
N ALA A 26 7.02 2.63 9.41
CA ALA A 26 8.22 2.23 10.12
C ALA A 26 8.59 3.22 11.23
N ASP A 27 8.57 4.53 10.94
CA ASP A 27 8.90 5.59 11.90
C ASP A 27 7.93 5.62 13.10
N HIS A 28 6.69 5.14 12.92
CA HIS A 28 5.70 4.99 13.98
C HIS A 28 5.72 3.61 14.68
N GLY A 29 6.63 2.71 14.29
CA GLY A 29 6.82 1.41 14.92
C GLY A 29 5.74 0.37 14.58
N PHE A 30 5.04 0.54 13.45
CA PHE A 30 4.10 -0.48 12.99
C PHE A 30 4.83 -1.78 12.61
N PRO A 31 4.18 -2.95 12.71
CA PRO A 31 4.82 -4.21 12.35
C PRO A 31 5.08 -4.30 10.84
N LEU A 32 5.98 -5.21 10.45
CA LEU A 32 6.52 -5.28 9.09
C LEU A 32 5.44 -5.59 8.04
N ASP A 33 4.45 -6.43 8.38
CA ASP A 33 3.30 -6.73 7.51
C ASP A 33 2.49 -5.48 7.17
N VAL A 34 2.26 -4.58 8.14
CA VAL A 34 1.58 -3.30 7.93
C VAL A 34 2.42 -2.38 7.05
N GLN A 35 3.75 -2.35 7.24
CA GLN A 35 4.65 -1.56 6.40
C GLN A 35 4.64 -2.06 4.94
N ILE A 36 4.67 -3.38 4.74
CA ILE A 36 4.59 -4.00 3.41
C ILE A 36 3.22 -3.73 2.78
N ALA A 37 2.13 -3.87 3.54
CA ALA A 37 0.78 -3.53 3.05
C ALA A 37 0.69 -2.07 2.60
N GLY A 38 1.26 -1.14 3.37
CA GLY A 38 1.36 0.28 2.98
C GLY A 38 2.20 0.48 1.72
N MET A 39 3.24 -0.33 1.48
CA MET A 39 4.05 -0.28 0.26
C MET A 39 3.30 -0.82 -0.98
N LEU A 40 2.32 -1.71 -0.79
CA LEU A 40 1.62 -2.39 -1.88
C LEU A 40 0.17 -1.92 -2.09
N HIS A 41 -0.33 -1.00 -1.25
CA HIS A 41 -1.76 -0.70 -1.12
C HIS A 41 -2.45 -0.22 -2.41
N ASP A 42 -1.72 0.45 -3.31
CA ASP A 42 -2.29 0.97 -4.56
C ASP A 42 -2.15 -0.02 -5.73
N LEU A 43 -1.45 -1.15 -5.59
CA LEU A 43 -1.17 -2.05 -6.72
C LEU A 43 -2.43 -2.61 -7.38
N LEU A 44 -3.47 -2.94 -6.59
CA LEU A 44 -4.73 -3.44 -7.13
C LEU A 44 -5.57 -2.35 -7.83
N GLU A 45 -5.35 -1.07 -7.51
CA GLU A 45 -6.07 0.06 -8.13
C GLU A 45 -5.33 0.59 -9.37
N ASP A 46 -4.00 0.65 -9.31
CA ASP A 46 -3.17 1.36 -10.28
C ASP A 46 -2.48 0.43 -11.30
N THR A 47 -2.56 -0.89 -11.13
CA THR A 47 -1.92 -1.88 -12.01
C THR A 47 -2.79 -3.12 -12.25
N ASP A 48 -2.36 -4.00 -13.15
CA ASP A 48 -2.99 -5.31 -13.39
C ASP A 48 -2.57 -6.40 -12.38
N ALA A 49 -1.94 -5.99 -11.26
CA ALA A 49 -1.52 -6.92 -10.22
C ALA A 49 -2.73 -7.66 -9.60
N THR A 50 -2.50 -8.90 -9.24
CA THR A 50 -3.47 -9.79 -8.60
C THR A 50 -3.21 -9.93 -7.11
N VAL A 51 -4.23 -10.36 -6.37
CA VAL A 51 -4.09 -10.62 -4.93
C VAL A 51 -3.13 -11.78 -4.68
N GLU A 52 -3.13 -12.77 -5.58
CA GLU A 52 -2.22 -13.90 -5.55
C GLU A 52 -0.76 -13.45 -5.72
N GLU A 53 -0.47 -12.50 -6.60
CA GLU A 53 0.87 -11.91 -6.75
C GLU A 53 1.28 -11.13 -5.48
N ILE A 54 0.36 -10.40 -4.86
CA ILE A 54 0.64 -9.72 -3.58
C ILE A 54 0.91 -10.74 -2.46
N ALA A 55 0.15 -11.84 -2.40
CA ALA A 55 0.37 -12.90 -1.43
C ALA A 55 1.74 -13.58 -1.60
N GLN A 56 2.23 -13.72 -2.83
CA GLN A 56 3.58 -14.22 -3.10
C GLN A 56 4.68 -13.25 -2.63
N LEU A 57 4.42 -11.95 -2.65
CA LEU A 57 5.37 -10.91 -2.23
C LEU A 57 5.39 -10.68 -0.71
N GLY A 58 4.21 -10.59 -0.09
CA GLY A 58 4.04 -10.17 1.31
C GLY A 58 3.36 -11.20 2.24
N GLY A 59 2.92 -12.33 1.70
CA GLY A 59 2.12 -13.32 2.42
C GLY A 59 0.62 -13.00 2.46
N GLU A 60 -0.17 -13.99 2.86
CA GLU A 60 -1.65 -13.93 2.88
C GLU A 60 -2.19 -12.75 3.71
N GLN A 61 -1.58 -12.47 4.86
CA GLN A 61 -2.04 -11.38 5.73
C GLN A 61 -1.89 -10.00 5.08
N VAL A 62 -0.82 -9.79 4.29
CA VAL A 62 -0.61 -8.56 3.54
C VAL A 62 -1.60 -8.47 2.38
N ALA A 63 -1.80 -9.58 1.67
CA ALA A 63 -2.77 -9.64 0.56
C ALA A 63 -4.19 -9.33 1.03
N GLU A 64 -4.58 -9.84 2.20
CA GLU A 64 -5.87 -9.53 2.82
C GLU A 64 -5.97 -8.05 3.24
N ALA A 65 -4.90 -7.49 3.82
CA ALA A 65 -4.86 -6.08 4.20
C ALA A 65 -4.98 -5.12 3.00
N VAL A 66 -4.39 -5.47 1.85
CA VAL A 66 -4.46 -4.66 0.62
C VAL A 66 -5.82 -4.81 -0.09
N ARG A 67 -6.52 -5.93 0.10
CA ARG A 67 -7.84 -6.18 -0.51
C ARG A 67 -8.99 -5.39 0.15
N CYS A 68 -8.81 -4.91 1.39
CA CYS A 68 -9.87 -4.37 2.26
C CYS A 68 -10.36 -2.96 1.87
#